data_AF-A0A956FSY4-F1
#
_entry.id   AF-A0A956FSY4-F1
#
_cell.length_a   1.000
_cell.length_b   1.000
_cell.length_c   1.000
_cell.angle_alpha   90.00
_cell.angle_beta   90.00
_cell.angle_gamma   90.00
#
_symmetry.space_group_name_H-M   'P 1'
#
loop_
_entity.id
_entity.type
_entity.pdbx_description
1 polymer ?
#
loop_
_entity_poly.entity_id
_entity_poly.type
_entity_poly.pdbx_seq_one_letter_code
_entity_poly.pdbx_strand_id
1 'polypeptide(L)'
;MSPTPMAQAELRREKIERVRLLIQHLRALLAGEMTRDAVQTWLLDELARAGRRGPFPSQPALCVYESLLNLDERRGDDFLVREVELRAYLRWLTEGESFLSTGDALIALDRNIEEFAAQTGTEAARVWVTGLGWWLSFQFGSPASGRAYVVHADLDFPDRVGLHIQVGVDRNDAIVDLFEVLAIDERDVAFIDPDVDLERLPVWALWREDDNCNRFEIDRFRSYTKAYAQQQLYEARGHRQTYWVEPAG
;
A
#
# COMPACT_ATOMS: atom_id res chain seq x y z
N MET A 1 -38.57 4.10 -5.09
CA MET A 1 -38.52 4.70 -6.43
C MET A 1 -37.07 5.09 -6.70
N SER A 2 -36.48 4.63 -7.80
CA SER A 2 -35.13 5.06 -8.18
C SER A 2 -35.13 6.56 -8.54
N PRO A 3 -34.09 7.33 -8.17
CA PRO A 3 -34.02 8.75 -8.50
C PRO A 3 -34.02 8.96 -10.02
N THR A 4 -34.59 10.08 -10.47
CA THR A 4 -34.59 10.44 -11.90
C THR A 4 -33.15 10.70 -12.38
N PRO A 5 -32.86 10.56 -13.69
CA PRO A 5 -31.54 10.88 -14.24
C PRO A 5 -31.05 12.29 -13.91
N MET A 6 -31.97 13.27 -13.85
CA MET A 6 -31.65 14.65 -13.45
C MET A 6 -31.22 14.73 -11.98
N ALA A 7 -31.98 14.12 -11.06
CA ALA A 7 -31.61 14.08 -9.64
C ALA A 7 -30.27 13.38 -9.41
N GLN A 8 -29.96 12.33 -10.19
CA GLN A 8 -28.64 11.68 -10.15
C GLN A 8 -27.52 12.59 -10.68
N ALA A 9 -27.78 13.37 -11.73
CA ALA A 9 -26.81 14.33 -12.27
C ALA A 9 -26.51 15.48 -11.29
N GLU A 10 -27.55 16.04 -10.66
CA GLU A 10 -27.43 17.06 -9.62
C GLU A 10 -26.62 16.54 -8.43
N LEU A 11 -26.93 15.33 -7.95
CA LEU A 11 -26.19 14.68 -6.87
C LEU A 11 -24.71 14.46 -7.24
N ARG A 12 -24.41 14.09 -8.49
CA ARG A 12 -23.01 13.96 -8.96
C ARG A 12 -22.30 15.30 -9.00
N ARG A 13 -22.95 16.35 -9.52
CA ARG A 13 -22.40 17.70 -9.56
C ARG A 13 -22.08 18.21 -8.16
N GLU A 14 -23.00 18.05 -7.22
CA GLU A 14 -22.80 18.45 -5.82
C GLU A 14 -21.59 17.75 -5.20
N LYS A 15 -21.45 16.43 -5.41
CA LYS A 15 -20.27 15.68 -4.93
C LYS A 15 -18.97 16.21 -5.52
N ILE A 16 -18.95 16.50 -6.83
CA ILE A 16 -17.76 17.06 -7.50
C ILE A 16 -17.38 18.40 -6.89
N GLU A 17 -18.34 19.30 -6.68
CA GLU A 17 -18.07 20.61 -6.06
C GLU A 17 -17.53 20.47 -4.64
N ARG A 18 -18.08 19.55 -3.83
CA ARG A 18 -17.55 19.29 -2.48
C ARG A 18 -16.12 18.77 -2.49
N VAL A 19 -15.78 17.84 -3.41
CA VAL A 19 -14.41 17.34 -3.54
C VAL A 19 -13.46 18.44 -4.01
N ARG A 20 -13.91 19.34 -4.91
CA ARG A 20 -13.13 20.51 -5.32
C ARG A 20 -12.83 21.46 -4.17
N LEU A 21 -13.82 21.73 -3.32
CA LEU A 21 -13.64 22.52 -2.12
C LEU A 21 -12.66 21.86 -1.15
N LEU A 22 -12.77 20.54 -0.93
CA LEU A 22 -11.82 19.78 -0.11
C LEU A 22 -10.37 19.91 -0.63
N ILE A 23 -10.17 19.77 -1.95
CA ILE A 23 -8.88 19.98 -2.61
C ILE A 23 -8.37 21.42 -2.42
N GLN A 24 -9.24 22.42 -2.55
CA GLN A 24 -8.88 23.82 -2.34
C GLN A 24 -8.43 24.08 -0.90
N HIS A 25 -9.15 23.55 0.09
CA HIS A 25 -8.79 23.69 1.51
C HIS A 25 -7.47 23.00 1.85
N LEU A 26 -7.21 21.81 1.29
CA LEU A 26 -5.91 21.14 1.43
C LEU A 26 -4.76 21.98 0.86
N ARG A 27 -4.95 22.57 -0.32
CA ARG A 27 -3.95 23.45 -0.93
C ARG A 27 -3.71 24.71 -0.10
N ALA A 28 -4.77 25.35 0.39
CA ALA A 28 -4.65 26.53 1.25
C ALA A 28 -3.96 26.20 2.58
N LEU A 29 -4.25 25.03 3.17
CA LEU A 29 -3.58 24.56 4.39
C LEU A 29 -2.09 24.29 4.15
N LEU A 30 -1.73 23.63 3.04
CA LEU A 30 -0.34 23.41 2.63
C LEU A 30 0.41 24.71 2.33
N ALA A 31 -0.28 25.72 1.80
CA ALA A 31 0.29 27.05 1.51
C ALA A 31 0.35 27.96 2.75
N GLY A 32 -0.19 27.55 3.89
CA GLY A 32 -0.30 28.39 5.09
C GLY A 32 -1.32 29.53 4.97
N GLU A 33 -2.17 29.50 3.93
CA GLU A 33 -3.23 30.48 3.68
C GLU A 33 -4.48 30.22 4.55
N MET A 34 -4.59 29.00 5.10
CA MET A 34 -5.67 28.60 5.97
C MET A 34 -5.14 27.85 7.19
N THR A 35 -5.73 28.09 8.36
CA THR A 35 -5.37 27.38 9.60
C THR A 35 -6.10 26.04 9.70
N ARG A 36 -5.59 25.16 10.58
CA ARG A 36 -6.24 23.88 10.91
C ARG A 36 -7.64 24.08 11.47
N ASP A 37 -7.79 24.98 12.45
CA ASP A 37 -9.08 25.34 13.05
C ASP A 37 -10.11 25.79 12.01
N ALA A 38 -9.68 26.58 11.01
CA ALA A 38 -10.57 27.03 9.94
C ALA A 38 -11.04 25.87 9.06
N VAL A 39 -10.14 24.94 8.71
CA VAL A 39 -10.50 23.75 7.93
C VAL A 39 -11.42 22.84 8.73
N GLN A 40 -11.13 22.61 10.01
CA GLN A 40 -11.95 21.75 10.87
C GLN A 40 -13.35 22.35 11.10
N THR A 41 -13.45 23.66 11.31
CA THR A 41 -14.74 24.36 11.41
C THR A 41 -15.59 24.15 10.14
N TRP A 42 -14.99 24.33 8.97
CA TRP A 42 -15.66 24.07 7.70
C TRP A 42 -16.13 22.61 7.56
N LEU A 43 -15.30 21.63 7.94
CA LEU A 43 -15.65 20.21 7.89
C LEU A 43 -16.82 19.86 8.82
N LEU A 44 -16.86 20.45 10.02
CA LEU A 44 -17.96 20.25 10.98
C LEU A 44 -19.28 20.85 10.48
N ASP A 45 -19.24 22.00 9.81
CA ASP A 45 -20.42 22.59 9.17
C ASP A 45 -20.93 21.70 8.03
N GLU A 46 -20.04 21.11 7.23
CA GLU A 46 -20.41 20.16 6.19
C GLU A 46 -20.99 18.85 6.77
N LEU A 47 -20.47 18.37 7.91
CA LEU A 47 -21.04 17.22 8.63
C LEU A 47 -22.48 17.52 9.08
N ALA A 48 -22.71 18.70 9.66
CA ALA A 48 -24.03 19.12 10.13
C ALA A 48 -25.06 19.18 8.99
N ARG A 49 -24.63 19.56 7.78
CA ARG A 49 -25.47 19.59 6.57
C ARG A 49 -25.73 18.20 5.98
N ALA A 50 -24.72 17.33 5.95
CA ALA A 50 -24.79 16.02 5.30
C ALA A 50 -25.37 14.90 6.18
N GLY A 51 -25.37 15.08 7.51
CA GLY A 51 -25.79 14.07 8.47
C GLY A 51 -24.75 12.98 8.70
N ARG A 52 -25.13 11.90 9.39
CA ARG A 52 -24.20 10.87 9.94
C ARG A 52 -23.31 10.14 8.92
N ARG A 53 -23.68 10.14 7.62
CA ARG A 53 -22.89 9.47 6.58
C ARG A 53 -21.80 10.37 5.98
N GLY A 54 -21.74 11.63 6.41
CA GLY A 54 -20.83 12.62 5.85
C GLY A 54 -21.16 12.97 4.39
N PRO A 55 -20.44 13.96 3.83
CA PRO A 55 -20.72 14.48 2.50
C PRO A 55 -20.18 13.62 1.35
N PHE A 56 -19.32 12.62 1.61
CA PHE A 56 -18.57 11.87 0.60
C PHE A 56 -18.86 10.36 0.65
N PRO A 57 -19.54 9.78 -0.36
CA PRO A 57 -19.85 8.35 -0.36
C PRO A 57 -18.80 7.46 -1.03
N SER A 58 -17.71 8.03 -1.58
CA SER A 58 -16.66 7.29 -2.29
C SER A 58 -15.31 7.39 -1.57
N GLN A 59 -14.64 6.26 -1.43
CA GLN A 59 -13.20 6.19 -1.16
C GLN A 59 -12.49 6.73 -2.41
N PRO A 60 -11.60 7.75 -2.39
CA PRO A 60 -10.73 8.25 -1.29
C PRO A 60 -11.20 9.52 -0.57
N ALA A 61 -12.19 10.26 -1.08
CA ALA A 61 -12.62 11.54 -0.50
C ALA A 61 -13.17 11.40 0.93
N LEU A 62 -13.86 10.30 1.23
CA LEU A 62 -14.32 10.01 2.58
C LEU A 62 -13.16 9.85 3.57
N CYS A 63 -12.16 9.04 3.23
CA CYS A 63 -10.99 8.81 4.08
C CYS A 63 -10.22 10.11 4.36
N VAL A 64 -10.01 10.95 3.35
CA VAL A 64 -9.38 12.27 3.54
C VAL A 64 -10.23 13.15 4.45
N TYR A 65 -11.54 13.24 4.20
CA TYR A 65 -12.46 14.02 5.03
C TYR A 65 -12.42 13.58 6.51
N GLU A 66 -12.47 12.27 6.78
CA GLU A 66 -12.43 11.74 8.14
C GLU A 66 -11.07 11.94 8.81
N SER A 67 -9.98 11.85 8.05
CA SER A 67 -8.64 12.16 8.56
C SER A 67 -8.54 13.64 8.95
N LEU A 68 -9.12 14.53 8.15
CA LEU A 68 -9.08 15.97 8.42
C LEU A 68 -10.02 16.41 9.56
N LEU A 69 -11.09 15.65 9.86
CA LEU A 69 -11.89 15.90 11.07
C LEU A 69 -11.05 15.77 12.35
N ASN A 70 -9.94 15.04 12.29
CA ASN A 70 -9.01 14.80 13.38
C ASN A 70 -7.68 15.57 13.19
N LEU A 71 -7.70 16.70 12.47
CA LEU A 71 -6.51 17.51 12.18
C LEU A 71 -5.67 17.83 13.42
N ASP A 72 -6.32 18.18 14.53
CA ASP A 72 -5.64 18.60 15.76
C ASP A 72 -5.26 17.46 16.70
N GLU A 73 -5.57 16.21 16.33
CA GLU A 73 -5.14 15.05 17.10
C GLU A 73 -3.61 14.92 17.07
N ARG A 74 -3.04 14.54 18.22
CA ARG A 74 -1.59 14.46 18.44
C ARG A 74 -1.18 13.11 18.97
N ARG A 75 0.04 12.69 18.63
CA ARG A 75 0.73 11.54 19.22
C ARG A 75 2.10 12.00 19.69
N GLY A 76 2.26 12.11 21.02
CA GLY A 76 3.38 12.83 21.60
C GLY A 76 3.28 14.33 21.28
N ASP A 77 4.38 14.92 20.82
CA ASP A 77 4.45 16.34 20.48
C ASP A 77 4.00 16.65 19.04
N ASP A 78 3.86 15.61 18.21
CA ASP A 78 3.53 15.72 16.79
C ASP A 78 2.03 15.59 16.52
N PHE A 79 1.55 16.33 15.53
CA PHE A 79 0.23 16.11 14.97
C PHE A 79 0.18 14.80 14.19
N LEU A 80 -0.98 14.13 14.24
CA LEU A 80 -1.19 12.91 13.47
C LEU A 80 -1.21 13.20 11.98
N VAL A 81 -2.02 14.18 11.56
CA VAL A 81 -1.97 14.71 10.18
C VAL A 81 -0.83 15.72 10.11
N ARG A 82 0.27 15.42 9.42
CA ARG A 82 1.40 16.34 9.18
C ARG A 82 1.37 16.80 7.72
N GLU A 83 2.38 17.57 7.31
CA GLU A 83 2.48 18.03 5.93
C GLU A 83 2.59 16.87 4.92
N VAL A 84 3.29 15.78 5.28
CA VAL A 84 3.39 14.57 4.44
C VAL A 84 2.03 13.94 4.17
N GLU A 85 1.17 13.83 5.19
CA GLU A 85 -0.21 13.36 5.04
C GLU A 85 -1.03 14.29 4.13
N LEU A 86 -0.95 15.62 4.33
CA LEU A 86 -1.69 16.57 3.49
C LEU A 86 -1.30 16.48 2.01
N ARG A 87 -0.01 16.30 1.72
CA ARG A 87 0.49 16.08 0.36
C ARG A 87 -0.03 14.77 -0.23
N ALA A 88 -0.03 13.69 0.56
CA ALA A 88 -0.59 12.40 0.13
C ALA A 88 -2.09 12.52 -0.17
N TYR A 89 -2.87 13.13 0.73
CA TYR A 89 -4.31 13.35 0.55
C TYR A 89 -4.61 14.16 -0.71
N LEU A 90 -3.80 15.20 -0.98
CA LEU A 90 -3.96 15.99 -2.19
C LEU A 90 -3.73 15.15 -3.45
N ARG A 91 -2.64 14.36 -3.50
CA ARG A 91 -2.37 13.44 -4.62
C ARG A 91 -3.53 12.49 -4.84
N TRP A 92 -4.07 11.88 -3.77
CA TRP A 92 -5.19 10.93 -3.86
C TRP A 92 -6.42 11.53 -4.53
N LEU A 93 -6.73 12.78 -4.19
CA LEU A 93 -7.90 13.47 -4.73
C LEU A 93 -7.69 14.02 -6.14
N THR A 94 -6.45 14.32 -6.56
CA THR A 94 -6.18 14.98 -7.84
C THR A 94 -5.65 14.05 -8.93
N GLU A 95 -4.91 13.02 -8.55
CA GLU A 95 -4.25 12.10 -9.49
C GLU A 95 -5.10 10.84 -9.73
N GLY A 96 -6.16 10.65 -8.93
CA GLY A 96 -7.10 9.56 -9.12
C GLY A 96 -6.59 8.23 -8.60
N GLU A 97 -5.97 8.21 -7.42
CA GLU A 97 -5.54 6.99 -6.73
C GLU A 97 -6.77 6.19 -6.26
N SER A 98 -7.43 5.52 -7.19
CA SER A 98 -8.54 4.59 -6.93
C SER A 98 -7.97 3.20 -6.71
N PHE A 99 -7.25 3.01 -5.60
CA PHE A 99 -6.98 1.65 -5.15
C PHE A 99 -8.18 1.15 -4.35
N LEU A 100 -9.10 0.50 -5.05
CA LEU A 100 -10.08 -0.37 -4.39
C LEU A 100 -9.36 -1.70 -4.16
N SER A 101 -8.83 -1.88 -2.94
CA SER A 101 -8.27 -3.18 -2.56
C SER A 101 -9.38 -4.22 -2.49
N THR A 102 -9.01 -5.50 -2.60
CA THR A 102 -9.91 -6.65 -2.36
C THR A 102 -10.42 -6.75 -0.92
N GLY A 103 -10.08 -5.81 -0.03
CA GLY A 103 -10.37 -5.86 1.40
C GLY A 103 -9.35 -6.70 2.18
N ASP A 104 -9.05 -7.90 1.69
CA ASP A 104 -8.08 -8.79 2.31
C ASP A 104 -6.65 -8.51 1.83
N ALA A 105 -5.67 -8.76 2.70
CA ALA A 105 -4.26 -8.69 2.35
C ALA A 105 -3.87 -9.90 1.50
N LEU A 106 -3.08 -9.68 0.44
CA LEU A 106 -2.46 -10.75 -0.33
C LEU A 106 -1.37 -11.46 0.48
N ILE A 107 -0.54 -10.68 1.18
CA ILE A 107 0.48 -11.17 2.12
C ILE A 107 0.61 -10.23 3.31
N ALA A 108 1.17 -10.72 4.42
CA ALA A 108 1.66 -9.86 5.50
C ALA A 108 3.15 -10.09 5.76
N LEU A 109 3.88 -9.02 6.08
CA LEU A 109 5.31 -9.05 6.41
C LEU A 109 5.53 -8.49 7.81
N ASP A 110 6.45 -9.10 8.55
CA ASP A 110 6.97 -8.54 9.81
C ASP A 110 8.06 -7.51 9.48
N ARG A 111 7.63 -6.36 8.97
CA ARG A 111 8.48 -5.22 8.60
C ARG A 111 7.85 -3.92 9.06
N ASN A 112 8.70 -2.99 9.47
CA ASN A 112 8.29 -1.62 9.75
C ASN A 112 7.82 -0.90 8.47
N ILE A 113 6.62 -0.32 8.50
CA ILE A 113 6.02 0.30 7.31
C ILE A 113 6.78 1.54 6.82
N GLU A 114 7.42 2.32 7.70
CA GLU A 114 8.16 3.52 7.29
C GLU A 114 9.46 3.13 6.58
N GLU A 115 10.18 2.14 7.12
CA GLU A 115 11.36 1.57 6.45
C GLU A 115 10.98 0.95 5.10
N PHE A 116 9.84 0.27 5.03
CA PHE A 116 9.38 -0.34 3.80
C PHE A 116 8.94 0.71 2.76
N ALA A 117 8.28 1.79 3.18
CA ALA A 117 7.98 2.92 2.30
C ALA A 117 9.27 3.53 1.74
N ALA A 118 10.27 3.76 2.58
CA ALA A 118 11.57 4.29 2.15
C ALA A 118 12.27 3.39 1.13
N GLN A 119 12.23 2.06 1.30
CA GLN A 119 12.80 1.09 0.35
C GLN A 119 12.13 1.16 -1.04
N THR A 120 10.85 1.53 -1.09
CA THR A 120 10.10 1.70 -2.34
C THR A 120 10.19 3.11 -2.92
N GLY A 121 10.93 4.02 -2.27
CA GLY A 121 11.03 5.42 -2.68
C GLY A 121 9.76 6.22 -2.43
N THR A 122 8.96 5.82 -1.43
CA THR A 122 7.69 6.43 -1.08
C THR A 122 7.66 6.83 0.40
N GLU A 123 6.59 7.50 0.83
CA GLU A 123 6.37 7.87 2.24
C GLU A 123 5.03 7.31 2.71
N ALA A 124 5.01 6.72 3.90
CA ALA A 124 3.78 6.30 4.55
C ALA A 124 3.00 7.51 5.06
N ALA A 125 1.74 7.62 4.67
CA ALA A 125 0.79 8.60 5.17
C ALA A 125 -0.10 7.96 6.23
N ARG A 126 -0.35 8.69 7.30
CA ARG A 126 -1.39 8.33 8.27
C ARG A 126 -2.77 8.59 7.69
N VAL A 127 -3.71 7.69 7.91
CA VAL A 127 -5.09 7.80 7.43
C VAL A 127 -6.06 7.34 8.49
N TRP A 128 -7.18 8.04 8.58
CA TRP A 128 -8.31 7.56 9.35
C TRP A 128 -9.10 6.55 8.53
N VAL A 129 -9.33 5.39 9.13
CA VAL A 129 -10.19 4.33 8.58
C VAL A 129 -11.39 4.17 9.49
N THR A 130 -12.58 4.44 8.96
CA THR A 130 -13.82 4.35 9.73
C THR A 130 -13.96 3.01 10.44
N GLY A 131 -14.16 3.08 11.76
CA GLY A 131 -14.32 1.92 12.64
C GLY A 131 -13.02 1.24 13.07
N LEU A 132 -11.88 1.59 12.45
CA LEU A 132 -10.57 1.00 12.75
C LEU A 132 -9.55 2.01 13.30
N GLY A 133 -9.81 3.32 13.19
CA GLY A 133 -8.95 4.37 13.73
C GLY A 133 -7.82 4.75 12.77
N TRP A 134 -6.64 5.09 13.31
CA TRP A 134 -5.50 5.53 12.53
C TRP A 134 -4.68 4.37 11.98
N TRP A 135 -4.38 4.44 10.69
CA TRP A 135 -3.57 3.49 9.95
C TRP A 135 -2.45 4.21 9.23
N LEU A 136 -1.39 3.50 8.90
CA LEU A 136 -0.34 3.94 8.00
C LEU A 136 -0.59 3.32 6.62
N SER A 137 -0.39 4.08 5.56
CA SER A 137 -0.55 3.59 4.20
C SER A 137 0.39 4.25 3.21
N PHE A 138 0.91 3.46 2.27
CA PHE A 138 1.53 3.96 1.05
C PHE A 138 1.21 3.04 -0.12
N GLN A 139 1.49 3.50 -1.33
CA GLN A 139 1.35 2.71 -2.55
C GLN A 139 2.69 2.69 -3.27
N PHE A 140 2.98 1.60 -3.96
CA PHE A 140 4.12 1.52 -4.86
C PHE A 140 3.77 0.68 -6.10
N GLY A 141 4.49 0.91 -7.18
CA GLY A 141 4.40 0.09 -8.39
C GLY A 141 5.51 -0.94 -8.43
N SER A 142 5.21 -2.17 -8.85
CA SER A 142 6.25 -3.13 -9.22
C SER A 142 7.07 -2.56 -10.38
N PRO A 143 8.40 -2.47 -10.26
CA PRO A 143 9.26 -2.08 -11.38
C PRO A 143 9.25 -3.11 -12.51
N ALA A 144 8.88 -4.37 -12.24
CA ALA A 144 8.86 -5.44 -13.24
C ALA A 144 7.60 -5.42 -14.09
N SER A 145 6.42 -5.25 -13.47
CA SER A 145 5.12 -5.36 -14.14
C SER A 145 4.35 -4.04 -14.23
N GLY A 146 4.76 -3.01 -13.50
CA GLY A 146 3.99 -1.76 -13.31
C GLY A 146 2.76 -1.93 -12.42
N ARG A 147 2.55 -3.12 -11.82
CA ARG A 147 1.39 -3.40 -10.97
C ARG A 147 1.42 -2.54 -9.70
N ALA A 148 0.31 -1.91 -9.39
CA ALA A 148 0.16 -1.15 -8.15
C ALA A 148 -0.13 -2.09 -6.97
N TYR A 149 0.52 -1.80 -5.85
CA TYR A 149 0.27 -2.40 -4.53
C TYR A 149 -0.02 -1.32 -3.52
N VAL A 150 -0.85 -1.65 -2.53
CA VAL A 150 -1.06 -0.80 -1.36
C VAL A 150 -0.62 -1.54 -0.13
N VAL A 151 0.09 -0.83 0.73
CA VAL A 151 0.57 -1.32 2.00
C VAL A 151 -0.22 -0.63 3.10
N HIS A 152 -0.65 -1.40 4.09
CA HIS A 152 -1.34 -0.92 5.27
C HIS A 152 -0.69 -1.47 6.53
N ALA A 153 -0.61 -0.66 7.57
CA ALA A 153 -0.29 -1.10 8.92
C ALA A 153 -1.15 -0.34 9.93
N ASP A 154 -1.44 -0.97 11.06
CA ASP A 154 -2.03 -0.28 12.20
C ASP A 154 -1.00 0.73 12.73
N LEU A 155 -1.42 1.97 13.03
CA LEU A 155 -0.53 2.99 13.55
C LEU A 155 0.11 2.59 14.90
N ASP A 156 -0.55 1.75 15.70
CA ASP A 156 -0.04 1.23 16.96
C ASP A 156 0.85 -0.02 16.78
N PHE A 157 0.79 -0.67 15.62
CA PHE A 157 1.60 -1.85 15.29
C PHE A 157 2.31 -1.70 13.93
N PRO A 158 3.23 -0.72 13.80
CA PRO A 158 3.83 -0.38 12.51
C PRO A 158 4.78 -1.45 11.95
N ASP A 159 5.19 -2.41 12.78
CA ASP A 159 6.15 -3.48 12.44
C ASP A 159 5.50 -4.70 11.77
N ARG A 160 4.21 -4.61 11.43
CA ARG A 160 3.50 -5.62 10.64
C ARG A 160 2.68 -4.95 9.55
N VAL A 161 3.05 -5.23 8.31
CA VAL A 161 2.39 -4.66 7.13
C VAL A 161 1.56 -5.70 6.40
N GLY A 162 0.35 -5.31 5.99
CA GLY A 162 -0.45 -6.03 5.01
C GLY A 162 -0.25 -5.41 3.62
N LEU A 163 0.04 -6.24 2.62
CA LEU A 163 0.12 -5.83 1.23
C LEU A 163 -1.15 -6.26 0.50
N HIS A 164 -1.74 -5.36 -0.26
CA HIS A 164 -3.00 -5.56 -0.96
C HIS A 164 -2.84 -5.34 -2.46
N ILE A 165 -3.73 -5.96 -3.23
CA ILE A 165 -3.82 -5.85 -4.69
C ILE A 165 -5.13 -5.19 -5.13
N GLN A 166 -5.13 -4.66 -6.35
CA GLN A 166 -6.35 -4.11 -6.97
C GLN A 166 -7.36 -5.22 -7.26
N VAL A 167 -8.66 -4.89 -7.17
CA VAL A 167 -9.73 -5.78 -7.62
C VAL A 167 -9.53 -6.21 -9.08
N GLY A 168 -9.70 -7.51 -9.35
CA GLY A 168 -9.59 -8.10 -10.68
C GLY A 168 -8.18 -8.53 -11.06
N VAL A 169 -7.18 -8.29 -10.21
CA VAL A 169 -5.83 -8.85 -10.37
C VAL A 169 -5.82 -10.32 -9.94
N ASP A 170 -5.19 -11.19 -10.75
CA ASP A 170 -4.95 -12.58 -10.36
C ASP A 170 -3.96 -12.65 -9.19
N ARG A 171 -4.33 -13.37 -8.13
CA ARG A 171 -3.57 -13.47 -6.88
C ARG A 171 -2.24 -14.20 -7.06
N ASN A 172 -2.19 -15.22 -7.91
CA ASN A 172 -0.97 -15.98 -8.16
C ASN A 172 0.03 -15.15 -8.96
N ASP A 173 -0.43 -14.46 -10.02
CA ASP A 173 0.43 -13.56 -10.79
C ASP A 173 0.97 -12.40 -9.92
N ALA A 174 0.15 -11.87 -9.03
CA ALA A 174 0.56 -10.79 -8.13
C ALA A 174 1.57 -11.26 -7.06
N ILE A 175 1.41 -12.47 -6.51
CA ILE A 175 2.36 -12.94 -5.50
C ILE A 175 3.73 -13.26 -6.12
N VAL A 176 3.77 -13.80 -7.35
CA VAL A 176 5.03 -13.97 -8.09
C VAL A 176 5.70 -12.61 -8.26
N ASP A 177 4.97 -11.61 -8.75
CA ASP A 177 5.51 -10.26 -8.94
C ASP A 177 6.02 -9.64 -7.63
N LEU A 178 5.29 -9.77 -6.50
CA LEU A 178 5.78 -9.33 -5.19
C LEU A 178 7.04 -10.06 -4.73
N PHE A 179 7.07 -11.37 -4.87
CA PHE A 179 8.21 -12.21 -4.50
C PHE A 179 9.47 -11.84 -5.28
N GLU A 180 9.32 -11.51 -6.57
CA GLU A 180 10.42 -11.00 -7.38
C GLU A 180 10.85 -9.60 -6.95
N VAL A 181 9.91 -8.66 -6.84
CA VAL A 181 10.21 -7.25 -6.53
C VAL A 181 10.87 -7.07 -5.16
N LEU A 182 10.42 -7.84 -4.17
CA LEU A 182 10.90 -7.74 -2.80
C LEU A 182 12.07 -8.69 -2.50
N ALA A 183 12.43 -9.56 -3.45
CA ALA A 183 13.39 -10.65 -3.26
C ALA A 183 13.06 -11.52 -2.03
N ILE A 184 11.77 -11.86 -1.88
CA ILE A 184 11.24 -12.68 -0.78
C ILE A 184 10.54 -13.94 -1.33
N ASP A 185 10.26 -14.90 -0.46
CA ASP A 185 9.38 -16.04 -0.76
C ASP A 185 8.43 -16.34 0.41
N GLU A 186 7.68 -17.44 0.33
CA GLU A 186 6.68 -17.84 1.32
C GLU A 186 7.25 -18.08 2.73
N ARG A 187 8.57 -18.23 2.86
CA ARG A 187 9.23 -18.40 4.16
C ARG A 187 9.50 -17.07 4.86
N ASP A 188 9.41 -15.94 4.16
CA ASP A 188 9.68 -14.60 4.70
C ASP A 188 8.40 -13.84 5.09
N VAL A 189 7.23 -14.45 4.91
CA VAL A 189 5.93 -13.80 5.12
C VAL A 189 5.22 -14.38 6.34
N ALA A 190 4.54 -13.51 7.09
CA ALA A 190 3.78 -13.90 8.27
C ALA A 190 2.36 -14.41 7.92
N PHE A 191 1.89 -14.11 6.70
CA PHE A 191 0.60 -14.52 6.18
C PHE A 191 0.63 -14.49 4.65
N ILE A 192 -0.11 -15.42 4.04
CA ILE A 192 -0.43 -15.46 2.61
C ILE A 192 -1.93 -15.70 2.48
N ASP A 193 -2.56 -14.98 1.56
CA ASP A 193 -3.97 -15.18 1.21
C ASP A 193 -4.23 -16.64 0.82
N PRO A 194 -5.23 -17.31 1.43
CA PRO A 194 -5.46 -18.75 1.23
C PRO A 194 -5.87 -19.12 -0.21
N ASP A 195 -6.28 -18.16 -1.04
CA ASP A 195 -6.59 -18.42 -2.46
C ASP A 195 -5.36 -18.40 -3.36
N VAL A 196 -4.17 -18.10 -2.81
CA VAL A 196 -2.91 -18.29 -3.52
C VAL A 196 -2.56 -19.78 -3.52
N ASP A 197 -2.42 -20.33 -4.71
CA ASP A 197 -1.99 -21.72 -4.91
C ASP A 197 -0.46 -21.74 -5.05
N LEU A 198 0.23 -21.96 -3.93
CA LEU A 198 1.69 -22.02 -3.89
C LEU A 198 2.25 -23.10 -4.83
N GLU A 199 1.54 -24.20 -5.07
CA GLU A 199 2.02 -25.28 -5.95
C GLU A 199 2.08 -24.85 -7.42
N ARG A 200 1.32 -23.83 -7.81
CA ARG A 200 1.32 -23.27 -9.17
C ARG A 200 2.38 -22.21 -9.40
N LEU A 201 3.03 -21.74 -8.34
CA LEU A 201 4.09 -20.73 -8.46
C LEU A 201 5.38 -21.37 -8.99
N PRO A 202 6.20 -20.64 -9.76
CA PRO A 202 7.49 -21.15 -10.21
C PRO A 202 8.39 -21.51 -9.02
N VAL A 203 9.16 -22.58 -9.16
CA VAL A 203 10.23 -22.93 -8.21
C VAL A 203 11.57 -22.75 -8.89
N TRP A 204 12.56 -22.34 -8.12
CA TRP A 204 13.93 -22.12 -8.56
C TRP A 204 14.86 -22.88 -7.63
N ALA A 205 15.69 -23.75 -8.20
CA ALA A 205 16.72 -24.47 -7.45
C ALA A 205 18.05 -23.74 -7.59
N LEU A 206 18.69 -23.47 -6.44
CA LEU A 206 20.07 -23.03 -6.38
C LEU A 206 20.97 -24.26 -6.35
N TRP A 207 21.85 -24.36 -7.34
CA TRP A 207 22.79 -25.45 -7.49
C TRP A 207 24.22 -25.02 -7.19
N ARG A 208 25.06 -26.00 -6.86
CA ARG A 208 26.51 -25.86 -6.73
C ARG A 208 27.23 -27.03 -7.38
N GLU A 209 28.32 -26.73 -8.07
CA GLU A 209 29.29 -27.70 -8.59
C GLU A 209 30.62 -27.50 -7.86
N ASP A 210 31.16 -28.58 -7.29
CA ASP A 210 32.47 -28.58 -6.64
C ASP A 210 33.62 -28.81 -7.63
N ASP A 211 34.86 -28.84 -7.12
CA ASP A 211 36.07 -29.07 -7.90
C ASP A 211 36.22 -30.50 -8.44
N ASN A 212 35.38 -31.43 -7.98
CA ASN A 212 35.29 -32.80 -8.45
C ASN A 212 34.13 -33.00 -9.45
N CYS A 213 33.54 -31.90 -9.94
CA CYS A 213 32.38 -31.89 -10.83
C CYS A 213 31.11 -32.53 -10.22
N ASN A 214 31.02 -32.63 -8.90
CA ASN A 214 29.81 -33.10 -8.25
C ASN A 214 28.80 -31.95 -8.16
N ARG A 215 27.56 -32.22 -8.56
CA ARG A 215 26.46 -31.26 -8.53
C ARG A 215 25.54 -31.52 -7.35
N PHE A 216 25.24 -30.47 -6.61
CA PHE A 216 24.36 -30.53 -5.44
C PHE A 216 23.33 -29.41 -5.52
N GLU A 217 22.07 -29.76 -5.28
CA GLU A 217 21.03 -28.77 -4.99
C GLU A 217 21.28 -28.24 -3.57
N ILE A 218 21.36 -26.92 -3.42
CA ILE A 218 21.56 -26.25 -2.14
C ILE A 218 20.23 -25.97 -1.46
N ASP A 219 19.32 -25.33 -2.19
CA ASP A 219 18.01 -24.91 -1.68
C ASP A 219 17.06 -24.61 -2.84
N ARG A 220 15.77 -24.48 -2.52
CA ARG A 220 14.70 -24.07 -3.44
C ARG A 220 14.06 -22.77 -3.00
N PHE A 221 13.55 -22.01 -3.96
CA PHE A 221 12.93 -20.70 -3.76
C PHE A 221 11.73 -20.54 -4.67
N ARG A 222 10.75 -19.73 -4.26
CA ARG A 222 9.64 -19.29 -5.13
C ARG A 222 9.83 -17.91 -5.75
N SER A 223 11.00 -17.32 -5.52
CA SER A 223 11.47 -16.07 -6.13
C SER A 223 12.82 -16.34 -6.79
N TYR A 224 12.89 -16.06 -8.09
CA TYR A 224 14.14 -16.10 -8.83
C TYR A 224 15.10 -15.04 -8.27
N THR A 225 14.60 -13.84 -8.00
CA THR A 225 15.41 -12.73 -7.48
C THR A 225 16.02 -13.08 -6.12
N LYS A 226 15.27 -13.76 -5.23
CA LYS A 226 15.80 -14.28 -3.96
C LYS A 226 16.86 -15.38 -4.17
N ALA A 227 16.59 -16.35 -5.05
CA ALA A 227 17.54 -17.41 -5.38
C ALA A 227 18.86 -16.84 -5.94
N TYR A 228 18.75 -15.85 -6.82
CA TYR A 228 19.89 -15.17 -7.44
C TYR A 228 20.67 -14.32 -6.43
N ALA A 229 20.00 -13.60 -5.53
CA ALA A 229 20.66 -12.92 -4.43
C ALA A 229 21.45 -13.90 -3.54
N GLN A 230 20.86 -15.07 -3.25
CA GLN A 230 21.53 -16.12 -2.50
C GLN A 230 22.74 -16.71 -3.26
N GLN A 231 22.65 -16.90 -4.58
CA GLN A 231 23.78 -17.27 -5.44
C GLN A 231 24.94 -16.28 -5.28
N GLN A 232 24.66 -14.98 -5.44
CA GLN A 232 25.68 -13.93 -5.32
C GLN A 232 26.37 -13.93 -3.94
N LEU A 233 25.59 -14.15 -2.87
CA LEU A 233 26.14 -14.26 -1.52
C LEU A 233 27.11 -15.44 -1.37
N TYR A 234 26.85 -16.58 -2.04
CA TYR A 234 27.76 -17.71 -2.03
C TYR A 234 29.03 -17.42 -2.84
N GLU A 235 28.90 -16.82 -4.02
CA GLU A 235 30.04 -16.45 -4.87
C GLU A 235 30.96 -15.44 -4.18
N ALA A 236 30.39 -14.47 -3.46
CA ALA A 236 31.13 -13.46 -2.71
C ALA A 236 32.02 -14.02 -1.58
N ARG A 237 31.77 -15.26 -1.12
CA ARG A 237 32.60 -15.93 -0.09
C ARG A 237 33.93 -16.46 -0.64
N GLY A 238 34.15 -16.43 -1.95
CA GLY A 238 35.45 -16.71 -2.57
C GLY A 238 35.85 -18.19 -2.59
N HIS A 239 34.90 -19.11 -2.49
CA HIS A 239 35.16 -20.54 -2.70
C HIS A 239 35.33 -20.83 -4.20
N ARG A 240 36.20 -21.79 -4.56
CA ARG A 240 36.35 -22.29 -5.95
C ARG A 240 35.21 -23.25 -6.31
N GLN A 241 33.99 -22.77 -6.21
CA GLN A 241 32.79 -23.53 -6.52
C GLN A 241 31.93 -22.69 -7.46
N THR A 242 31.27 -23.37 -8.40
CA THR A 242 30.36 -22.71 -9.34
C THR A 242 28.95 -22.80 -8.78
N TYR A 243 28.22 -21.69 -8.76
CA TYR A 243 26.83 -21.62 -8.32
C TYR A 243 25.95 -21.14 -9.47
N TRP A 244 24.73 -21.64 -9.58
CA TRP A 244 23.77 -21.17 -10.57
C TRP A 244 22.34 -21.48 -10.15
N VAL A 245 21.37 -20.76 -10.74
CA VAL A 245 19.94 -20.96 -10.50
C VAL A 245 19.30 -21.54 -11.75
N GLU A 246 18.47 -22.57 -11.58
CA GLU A 246 17.67 -23.20 -12.65
C GLU A 246 16.21 -23.35 -12.21
N PRO A 247 15.25 -23.36 -13.16
CA PRO A 247 13.88 -23.74 -12.85
C PRO A 247 13.80 -25.11 -12.19
N ALA A 248 12.99 -25.20 -11.15
CA ALA A 248 12.56 -26.44 -10.51
C ALA A 248 11.03 -26.54 -10.63
N GLY A 249 10.52 -27.77 -10.70
CA GLY A 249 9.12 -28.05 -11.04
C GLY A 249 8.09 -27.47 -10.09
#